data_AF-A0A7V2PU64-F1
#
_entry.id   AF-A0A7V2PU64-F1
#
_cell.length_a   1.000
_cell.length_b   1.000
_cell.length_c   1.000
_cell.angle_alpha   90.00
_cell.angle_beta   90.00
_cell.angle_gamma   90.00
#
_symmetry.space_group_name_H-M   'P 1'
#
loop_
_entity.id
_entity.type
_entity.pdbx_description
1 polymer ?
#
loop_
_entity_poly.entity_id
_entity_poly.type
_entity_poly.pdbx_seq_one_letter_code
_entity_poly.pdbx_strand_id
1 'polypeptide(L)'
;TKRTKTISFMFAAFWAGVAGGLFAHVMRYVNPGTFGIQKLAEVLAMVYFGGLNSVVGSVVGAVGFNILSEALRPLEMFKWIIIPVLLILVMIYRPSGLIAFREFDIAKIVQPKRKPEEEVENAITSD
;
A
#
# COMPACT_ATOMS: atom_id res chain seq x y z
N THR A 1 -0.26 12.03 16.86
CA THR A 1 0.86 11.29 17.51
C THR A 1 2.05 11.19 16.55
N LYS A 2 3.10 12.00 16.72
CA LYS A 2 4.27 12.01 15.79
C LYS A 2 5.04 10.69 15.81
N ARG A 3 5.21 10.08 16.99
CA ARG A 3 5.92 8.80 17.19
C ARG A 3 5.34 7.65 16.37
N THR A 4 4.02 7.50 16.33
CA THR A 4 3.35 6.44 15.57
C THR A 4 3.59 6.59 14.06
N LYS A 5 3.49 7.81 13.52
CA LYS A 5 3.74 8.08 12.10
C LYS A 5 5.19 7.75 11.73
N THR A 6 6.16 8.13 12.57
CA THR A 6 7.57 7.81 12.35
C THR A 6 7.83 6.31 12.39
N ILE A 7 7.27 5.58 13.36
CA ILE A 7 7.43 4.12 13.45
C ILE A 7 6.85 3.42 12.22
N SER A 8 5.64 3.79 11.79
CA SER A 8 5.03 3.22 10.57
C SER A 8 5.85 3.51 9.32
N PHE A 9 6.39 4.72 9.20
CA PHE A 9 7.27 5.09 8.09
C PHE A 9 8.58 4.29 8.10
N MET A 10 9.24 4.17 9.25
CA MET A 10 10.48 3.39 9.39
C MET A 10 10.24 1.91 9.07
N PHE A 11 9.11 1.35 9.47
CA PHE A 11 8.74 -0.03 9.14
C PHE A 11 8.55 -0.24 7.64
N ALA A 12 7.85 0.68 6.96
CA ALA A 12 7.70 0.64 5.50
C ALA A 12 9.04 0.80 4.77
N ALA A 13 9.87 1.76 5.20
CA ALA A 13 11.18 2.02 4.62
C ALA A 13 12.13 0.82 4.79
N PHE A 14 12.06 0.13 5.93
CA PHE A 14 12.83 -1.10 6.18
C PHE A 14 12.52 -2.17 5.13
N TRP A 15 11.24 -2.50 4.92
CA TRP A 15 10.84 -3.49 3.92
C TRP A 15 11.17 -3.07 2.48
N ALA A 16 11.00 -1.79 2.14
CA ALA A 16 11.39 -1.25 0.84
C ALA A 16 12.91 -1.38 0.60
N GLY A 17 13.73 -1.11 1.62
CA GLY A 17 15.18 -1.25 1.56
C GLY A 17 15.63 -2.71 1.39
N VAL A 18 15.04 -3.64 2.16
CA VAL A 18 15.34 -5.08 2.05
C VAL A 18 14.99 -5.59 0.64
N ALA A 19 13.81 -5.24 0.13
CA ALA A 19 13.39 -5.64 -1.22
C ALA A 19 14.29 -5.05 -2.31
N GLY A 20 14.67 -3.77 -2.21
CA GLY A 20 15.56 -3.10 -3.16
C GLY A 20 16.99 -3.66 -3.14
N GLY A 21 17.53 -3.95 -1.95
CA GLY A 21 18.85 -4.56 -1.80
C GLY A 21 18.90 -5.97 -2.40
N LEU A 22 17.86 -6.78 -2.16
CA LEU A 22 17.75 -8.10 -2.77
C LEU A 22 17.60 -8.02 -4.30
N PHE A 23 16.80 -7.07 -4.80
CA PHE A 23 16.64 -6.84 -6.23
C PHE A 23 17.96 -6.46 -6.92
N ALA A 24 18.74 -5.55 -6.32
CA ALA A 24 20.05 -5.18 -6.82
C ALA A 24 21.03 -6.36 -6.83
N HIS A 25 21.00 -7.19 -5.79
CA HIS A 25 21.82 -8.40 -5.71
C HIS A 25 21.50 -9.40 -6.83
N VAL A 26 20.21 -9.62 -7.12
CA VAL A 26 19.76 -10.53 -8.20
C VAL A 26 20.11 -9.99 -9.58
N MET A 27 19.87 -8.69 -9.82
CA MET A 27 20.14 -8.07 -11.11
C MET A 27 21.63 -7.92 -11.42
N ARG A 28 22.51 -7.93 -10.40
CA ARG A 28 23.98 -7.75 -10.49
C ARG A 28 24.45 -6.46 -11.19
N TYR A 29 23.52 -5.64 -11.68
CA TYR A 29 23.73 -4.38 -12.39
C TYR A 29 22.53 -3.47 -12.14
N VAL A 30 22.79 -2.19 -11.88
CA VAL A 30 21.77 -1.18 -11.61
C VAL A 30 21.73 -0.18 -12.75
N ASN A 31 20.67 -0.25 -13.56
CA ASN A 31 20.40 0.73 -14.61
C ASN A 31 19.22 1.61 -14.17
N PRO A 32 19.33 2.95 -14.18
CA PRO A 32 18.21 3.83 -13.83
C PRO A 32 17.00 3.67 -14.77
N GLY A 33 17.19 3.15 -15.99
CA GLY A 33 16.13 2.86 -16.94
C GLY A 33 15.18 1.73 -16.53
N THR A 34 15.58 0.82 -15.64
CA THR A 34 14.68 -0.25 -15.15
C THR A 34 13.64 0.27 -14.15
N PHE A 35 13.88 1.44 -13.55
CA PHE A 35 12.98 2.13 -12.64
C PHE A 35 12.24 3.29 -13.34
N GLY A 36 11.94 3.14 -14.62
CA GLY A 36 11.15 4.10 -15.38
C GLY A 36 9.66 4.13 -15.00
N ILE A 37 8.91 4.97 -15.72
CA ILE A 37 7.45 5.14 -15.59
C ILE A 37 6.73 3.80 -15.72
N GLN A 38 7.24 2.93 -16.59
CA GLN A 38 6.79 1.55 -16.79
C GLN A 38 6.70 0.78 -15.47
N LYS A 39 7.79 0.77 -14.70
CA LYS A 39 7.87 0.01 -13.45
C LYS A 39 7.02 0.64 -12.36
N LEU A 40 6.97 1.97 -12.31
CA LEU A 40 6.11 2.70 -11.39
C LEU A 40 4.63 2.36 -11.63
N ALA A 41 4.18 2.38 -12.89
CA ALA A 41 2.81 2.04 -13.26
C ALA A 41 2.47 0.59 -12.90
N GLU A 42 3.38 -0.37 -13.13
CA GLU A 42 3.20 -1.77 -12.70
C GLU A 42 3.04 -1.88 -11.18
N VAL A 43 3.92 -1.24 -10.40
CA VAL A 43 3.87 -1.28 -8.93
C VAL A 43 2.60 -0.63 -8.41
N LEU A 44 2.18 0.50 -8.99
CA LEU A 44 0.91 1.12 -8.66
C LEU A 44 -0.26 0.19 -8.99
N ALA A 45 -0.27 -0.43 -10.18
CA ALA A 45 -1.31 -1.38 -10.57
C ALA A 45 -1.46 -2.53 -9.56
N MET A 46 -0.35 -3.11 -9.09
CA MET A 46 -0.37 -4.14 -8.05
C MET A 46 -1.06 -3.66 -6.76
N VAL A 47 -0.72 -2.47 -6.29
CA VAL A 47 -1.26 -1.91 -5.04
C VAL A 47 -2.73 -1.49 -5.20
N TYR A 48 -3.09 -0.83 -6.30
CA TYR A 48 -4.47 -0.40 -6.56
C TYR A 48 -5.41 -1.58 -6.81
N PHE A 49 -4.93 -2.65 -7.46
CA PHE A 49 -5.70 -3.88 -7.65
C PHE A 49 -6.05 -4.53 -6.30
N GLY A 50 -5.10 -4.51 -5.35
CA GLY A 50 -5.28 -5.00 -3.98
C GLY A 50 -6.08 -4.10 -3.05
N GLY A 51 -5.95 -2.78 -3.22
CA GLY A 51 -6.61 -1.74 -2.43
C GLY A 51 -5.64 -0.93 -1.56
N LEU A 52 -5.69 0.41 -1.67
CA LEU A 52 -4.81 1.35 -0.96
C LEU A 52 -4.99 1.37 0.56
N ASN A 53 -6.16 0.95 1.06
CA ASN A 53 -6.55 1.11 2.47
C ASN A 53 -6.20 -0.12 3.34
N SER A 54 -5.57 -1.16 2.78
CA SER A 54 -5.22 -2.37 3.50
C SER A 54 -3.90 -2.96 3.03
N VAL A 55 -3.00 -3.20 3.99
CA VAL A 55 -1.70 -3.86 3.74
C VAL A 55 -1.91 -5.28 3.22
N VAL A 56 -2.86 -6.03 3.82
CA VAL A 56 -3.18 -7.41 3.39
C VAL A 56 -3.76 -7.41 1.98
N GLY A 57 -4.68 -6.48 1.68
CA GLY A 57 -5.25 -6.32 0.33
C GLY A 57 -4.17 -6.03 -0.70
N SER A 58 -3.23 -5.13 -0.40
CA SER A 58 -2.08 -4.83 -1.27
C SER A 58 -1.19 -6.04 -1.55
N VAL A 59 -0.92 -6.88 -0.55
CA VAL A 59 -0.13 -8.12 -0.73
C VAL A 59 -0.85 -9.12 -1.64
N VAL A 60 -2.13 -9.38 -1.37
CA VAL A 60 -2.93 -10.30 -2.21
C VAL A 60 -3.10 -9.74 -3.62
N GLY A 61 -3.26 -8.43 -3.76
CA GLY A 61 -3.31 -7.73 -5.04
C GLY A 61 -2.01 -7.85 -5.83
N ALA A 62 -0.86 -7.70 -5.19
CA ALA A 62 0.45 -7.88 -5.83
C ALA A 62 0.67 -9.32 -6.31
N VAL A 63 0.27 -10.32 -5.52
CA VAL A 63 0.35 -11.73 -5.91
C VAL A 63 -0.62 -12.04 -7.05
N GLY A 64 -1.88 -11.61 -6.95
CA GLY A 64 -2.89 -11.82 -7.99
C GLY A 64 -2.54 -11.13 -9.30
N PHE A 65 -2.01 -9.90 -9.22
CA PHE A 65 -1.52 -9.17 -10.39
C PHE A 65 -0.30 -9.85 -11.02
N ASN A 66 0.63 -10.41 -10.23
CA ASN A 66 1.74 -11.19 -10.77
C ASN A 66 1.24 -12.43 -11.52
N ILE A 67 0.29 -13.18 -10.95
CA ILE A 67 -0.30 -14.35 -11.61
C ILE A 67 -0.99 -13.95 -12.90
N LEU A 68 -1.76 -12.86 -12.88
CA LEU A 68 -2.42 -12.31 -14.06
C LEU A 68 -1.39 -11.90 -15.13
N SER A 69 -0.35 -11.18 -14.74
CA SER A 69 0.72 -10.76 -15.66
C SER A 69 1.51 -11.94 -16.22
N GLU A 70 1.66 -13.03 -15.47
CA GLU A 70 2.30 -14.26 -15.92
C GLU A 70 1.41 -15.02 -16.92
N ALA A 71 0.10 -15.08 -16.68
CA ALA A 71 -0.86 -15.63 -17.64
C ALA A 71 -0.90 -14.83 -18.96
N LEU A 72 -0.65 -13.52 -18.88
CA LEU A 72 -0.54 -12.62 -20.04
C LEU A 72 0.86 -12.60 -20.67
N ARG A 73 1.85 -13.33 -20.13
CA ARG A 73 3.21 -13.39 -20.67
C ARG A 73 3.28 -13.73 -22.16
N PRO A 74 2.46 -14.64 -22.77
CA PRO A 74 2.55 -14.88 -24.22
C PRO A 74 2.13 -13.68 -25.09
N LEU A 75 1.54 -12.63 -24.50
CA LEU A 75 1.07 -11.41 -25.17
C LEU A 75 1.95 -10.20 -24.81
N GLU A 76 3.28 -10.37 -24.71
CA GLU A 76 4.23 -9.38 -24.18
C GLU A 76 4.07 -7.96 -24.73
N MET A 77 3.70 -7.81 -26.01
CA MET A 77 3.51 -6.51 -26.64
C MET A 77 2.29 -5.75 -26.07
N PHE A 78 1.21 -6.47 -25.74
CA PHE A 78 -0.01 -5.86 -25.20
C PHE A 78 0.13 -5.50 -23.72
N LYS A 79 1.06 -6.11 -22.98
CA LYS A 79 1.30 -5.84 -21.56
C LYS A 79 1.48 -4.35 -21.26
N TRP A 80 2.22 -3.64 -22.11
CA TRP A 80 2.52 -2.22 -21.96
C TRP A 80 1.30 -1.29 -22.06
N ILE A 81 0.22 -1.76 -22.69
CA ILE A 81 -1.05 -1.03 -22.79
C ILE A 81 -2.07 -1.58 -21.80
N ILE A 82 -2.15 -2.91 -21.67
CA ILE A 82 -3.11 -3.58 -20.80
C ILE A 82 -2.91 -3.20 -19.34
N ILE A 83 -1.68 -3.16 -18.83
CA ILE A 83 -1.44 -2.83 -17.42
C ILE A 83 -1.96 -1.44 -17.02
N PRO A 84 -1.60 -0.34 -17.70
CA PRO A 84 -2.11 0.98 -17.34
C PRO A 84 -3.62 1.13 -17.61
N VAL A 85 -4.15 0.49 -18.67
CA VAL A 85 -5.61 0.48 -18.91
C VAL A 85 -6.34 -0.26 -17.80
N LEU A 86 -5.83 -1.42 -17.38
CA LEU A 86 -6.38 -2.20 -16.27
C LEU A 86 -6.35 -1.40 -14.97
N LEU A 87 -5.27 -0.67 -14.71
CA LEU A 87 -5.16 0.24 -13.56
C LEU A 87 -6.27 1.31 -13.58
N ILE A 88 -6.47 1.98 -14.73
CA ILE A 88 -7.55 2.98 -14.90
C ILE A 88 -8.92 2.33 -14.70
N LEU A 89 -9.12 1.13 -15.26
CA LEU A 89 -10.37 0.38 -15.14
C LEU A 89 -10.66 0.05 -13.67
N VAL A 90 -9.65 -0.43 -12.92
CA VAL A 90 -9.78 -0.71 -11.47
C VAL A 90 -10.12 0.56 -10.69
N MET A 91 -9.46 1.68 -10.99
CA MET A 91 -9.78 2.97 -10.38
C MET A 91 -11.21 3.43 -10.66
N ILE A 92 -11.72 3.20 -11.88
CA ILE A 92 -13.08 3.57 -12.27
C ILE A 92 -14.12 2.67 -11.60
N TYR A 93 -13.94 1.35 -11.67
CA TYR A 93 -14.97 0.42 -11.23
C TYR A 93 -15.01 0.29 -9.70
N ARG A 94 -13.84 0.26 -9.04
CA ARG A 94 -13.72 0.06 -7.58
C ARG A 94 -12.41 0.66 -7.07
N PRO A 95 -12.35 1.98 -6.80
CA PRO A 95 -11.14 2.64 -6.26
C PRO A 95 -10.72 2.12 -4.87
N SER A 96 -11.57 1.30 -4.24
CA SER A 96 -11.34 0.66 -2.93
C SER A 96 -10.61 -0.69 -2.99
N GLY A 97 -10.33 -1.24 -4.18
CA GLY A 97 -9.66 -2.55 -4.37
C GLY A 97 -10.61 -3.75 -4.49
N LEU A 98 -10.18 -4.79 -5.21
CA LEU A 98 -10.99 -6.00 -5.50
C LEU A 98 -11.07 -6.95 -4.29
N ILE A 99 -10.01 -6.97 -3.46
CA ILE A 99 -9.87 -7.83 -2.27
C ILE A 99 -9.76 -6.94 -1.04
N ALA A 100 -10.68 -5.99 -0.92
CA ALA A 100 -11.05 -5.49 0.38
C ALA A 100 -11.87 -6.61 1.04
N PHE A 101 -11.20 -7.50 1.80
CA PHE A 101 -11.90 -8.20 2.86
C PHE A 101 -12.70 -7.14 3.60
N ARG A 102 -14.03 -7.22 3.43
CA ARG A 102 -15.01 -6.38 4.08
C ARG A 102 -14.60 -6.25 5.55
N GLU A 103 -14.65 -5.03 6.08
CA GLU A 103 -14.63 -4.75 7.52
C GLU A 103 -13.27 -4.86 8.22
N PHE A 104 -12.36 -3.93 7.96
CA PHE A 104 -11.68 -3.30 9.11
C PHE A 104 -11.95 -1.81 9.04
N ASP A 105 -13.01 -1.45 9.76
CA ASP A 105 -13.42 -0.08 10.07
C ASP A 105 -12.34 0.55 10.97
N ILE A 106 -11.20 0.91 10.37
CA ILE A 106 -10.06 1.58 11.04
C ILE A 106 -10.54 2.89 11.70
N ALA A 107 -11.68 3.44 11.27
CA ALA A 107 -12.36 4.58 11.88
C ALA A 107 -12.74 4.36 13.37
N LYS A 108 -12.93 3.12 13.83
CA LYS A 108 -13.19 2.84 15.26
C LYS A 108 -11.93 2.75 16.13
N ILE A 109 -10.77 2.44 15.54
CA ILE A 109 -9.50 2.31 16.28
C ILE A 109 -8.81 3.68 16.45
N VAL A 110 -9.18 4.66 15.62
CA VAL A 110 -8.72 6.06 15.70
C VAL A 110 -9.75 6.95 16.40
N GLN A 111 -10.52 6.42 17.35
CA GLN A 111 -11.14 7.27 18.36
C GLN A 111 -10.13 7.46 19.50
N PRO A 112 -9.42 8.59 19.57
CA PRO A 112 -8.65 8.90 20.77
C PRO A 112 -9.65 9.01 21.93
N LYS A 113 -9.61 8.04 22.84
CA LYS A 113 -10.27 8.16 24.15
C LYS A 113 -9.63 9.36 24.85
N ARG A 114 -10.24 10.53 24.73
CA ARG A 114 -9.88 11.74 25.46
C ARG A 114 -9.93 11.38 26.94
N LYS A 115 -8.78 11.38 27.61
CA LYS A 115 -8.72 11.24 29.07
C LYS A 115 -9.26 12.54 29.68
N PRO A 116 -10.12 12.48 30.70
CA PRO A 116 -10.64 13.65 31.39
C PRO A 116 -9.52 14.21 32.27
N GLU A 117 -8.91 15.32 31.85
CA GLU A 117 -8.05 16.15 32.69
C GLU A 117 -8.86 17.22 33.46
N GLU A 118 -10.18 17.29 33.23
CA GLU A 118 -11.07 18.30 33.84
C GLU A 118 -11.66 17.91 35.21
N GLU A 119 -11.41 16.70 35.72
CA GLU A 119 -11.97 16.23 36.99
C GLU A 119 -11.07 16.51 38.20
N VAL A 120 -9.79 16.87 37.99
CA VAL A 120 -8.84 17.17 39.08
C VAL A 120 -8.86 18.65 39.49
N GLU A 121 -9.25 19.57 38.59
CA GLU A 121 -9.27 21.01 38.88
C GLU A 121 -10.51 21.45 39.69
N ASN A 122 -11.64 20.76 39.50
CA ASN A 122 -12.88 21.04 40.23
C ASN A 122 -12.93 20.41 41.63
N ALA A 123 -12.13 19.38 41.92
CA ALA A 123 -12.09 18.75 43.24
C ALA A 123 -11.17 19.49 44.24
N ILE A 124 -10.26 20.34 43.76
CA ILE A 124 -9.29 21.07 44.59
C ILE A 124 -9.76 22.51 44.88
N THR A 125 -10.76 23.00 44.15
CA THR A 125 -11.29 24.37 44.29
C THR A 125 -12.64 24.44 45.02
N SER A 126 -13.19 23.30 45.44
CA SER A 126 -14.50 23.21 46.10
C SER A 126 -14.51 22.62 47.52
N ASP A 127 -13.34 22.45 48.16
CA ASP A 127 -13.21 22.16 49.60
C ASP A 127 -12.13 23.06 50.24
#